data_AF-S2KU53-F1
#
_entry.id   AF-S2KU53-F1
#
_cell.length_a   1.000
_cell.length_b   1.000
_cell.length_c   1.000
_cell.angle_alpha   90.00
_cell.angle_beta   90.00
_cell.angle_gamma   90.00
#
_symmetry.space_group_name_H-M   'P 1'
#
loop_
_entity.id
_entity.type
_entity.pdbx_description
1 polymer ?
#
loop_
_entity_poly.entity_id
_entity_poly.type
_entity_poly.pdbx_seq_one_letter_code
_entity_poly.pdbx_strand_id
1 'polypeptide(L)'
;MTFYAIFPLMIMATVKPRVFLSVLAFSFLIYCYFAFFVLSNEFTLAEQWNIYINPLNQSFLFASGIAIGWFRDNSRNPSQVGVWVIGAVSLLFMMFYPASGNQINIVAGINRILFTVFCIGLCYSAINCNIEKDLVLTKILKFFGDISYSLYLLHSVVGVYFLQLVLPKIGQFSPMAKLYILFLVVLPSIIFISFLIYRFIEIPFMKMGKRLAVVRGDKTAGVYNLGKLRDGY
;
A
#
# COMPACT_ATOMS: atom_id res chain seq x y z
N MET A 1 1.04 -6.91 7.92
CA MET A 1 2.25 -7.37 8.65
C MET A 1 3.18 -8.22 7.77
N THR A 2 2.67 -9.20 7.01
CA THR A 2 3.49 -10.12 6.18
C THR A 2 4.46 -9.42 5.21
N PHE A 3 4.02 -8.36 4.52
CA PHE A 3 4.87 -7.65 3.57
C PHE A 3 6.05 -6.92 4.20
N TYR A 4 5.95 -6.50 5.46
CA TYR A 4 7.09 -5.89 6.17
C TYR A 4 8.21 -6.90 6.43
N ALA A 5 7.88 -8.17 6.63
CA ALA A 5 8.86 -9.24 6.79
C ALA A 5 9.55 -9.59 5.46
N ILE A 6 8.81 -9.53 4.35
CA ILE A 6 9.30 -9.85 3.00
C ILE A 6 10.05 -8.66 2.38
N PHE A 7 9.75 -7.43 2.80
CA PHE A 7 10.31 -6.20 2.23
C PHE A 7 11.85 -6.18 2.18
N PRO A 8 12.60 -6.48 3.26
CA PRO A 8 14.07 -6.47 3.20
C PRO A 8 14.62 -7.47 2.18
N LEU A 9 14.01 -8.66 2.07
CA LEU A 9 14.41 -9.68 1.10
C LEU A 9 14.21 -9.20 -0.34
N MET A 10 13.07 -8.57 -0.61
CA MET A 10 12.76 -7.98 -1.92
C MET A 10 13.70 -6.84 -2.29
N ILE A 11 14.05 -5.99 -1.32
CA ILE A 11 15.03 -4.92 -1.53
C ILE A 11 16.44 -5.49 -1.77
N MET A 12 16.86 -6.55 -1.06
CA MET A 12 18.14 -7.20 -1.37
C MET A 12 18.16 -7.81 -2.78
N ALA A 13 17.02 -8.30 -3.28
CA ALA A 13 16.93 -8.84 -4.63
C ALA A 13 17.19 -7.76 -5.71
N THR A 14 16.86 -6.48 -5.46
CA THR A 14 17.07 -5.39 -6.44
C THR A 14 18.53 -5.11 -6.76
N VAL A 15 19.46 -5.53 -5.90
CA VAL A 15 20.91 -5.43 -6.12
C VAL A 15 21.34 -6.18 -7.38
N LYS A 16 20.68 -7.31 -7.69
CA LYS A 16 20.93 -8.10 -8.90
C LYS A 16 19.68 -8.07 -9.79
N PRO A 17 19.63 -7.25 -10.85
CA PRO A 17 18.42 -7.05 -11.66
C PRO A 17 17.81 -8.36 -12.17
N ARG A 18 18.63 -9.33 -12.58
CA ARG A 18 18.14 -10.65 -13.02
C ARG A 18 17.37 -11.39 -11.92
N VAL A 19 17.89 -11.37 -10.69
CA VAL A 19 17.23 -12.01 -9.54
C VAL A 19 15.91 -11.31 -9.23
N PHE A 20 15.92 -9.97 -9.18
CA PHE A 20 14.70 -9.20 -8.95
C PHE A 20 13.63 -9.46 -10.01
N LEU A 21 14.00 -9.45 -11.29
CA LEU A 21 13.10 -9.75 -12.40
C LEU A 21 12.55 -11.17 -12.33
N SER A 22 13.37 -12.17 -11.95
CA SER A 22 12.90 -13.54 -11.72
C SER A 22 11.89 -13.61 -10.57
N VAL A 23 12.13 -12.92 -9.46
CA VAL A 23 11.19 -12.85 -8.33
C VAL A 23 9.88 -12.18 -8.75
N LEU A 24 9.96 -11.07 -9.49
CA LEU A 24 8.79 -10.36 -10.01
C LEU A 24 7.97 -11.26 -10.95
N ALA A 25 8.62 -11.93 -11.91
CA ALA A 25 7.98 -12.85 -12.83
C ALA A 25 7.32 -14.03 -12.09
N PHE A 26 8.01 -14.62 -11.11
CA PHE A 26 7.45 -15.70 -10.30
C PHE A 26 6.23 -15.24 -9.48
N SER A 27 6.30 -14.05 -8.85
CA SER A 27 5.14 -13.48 -8.15
C SER A 27 3.97 -13.20 -9.10
N PHE A 28 4.24 -12.79 -10.34
CA PHE A 28 3.21 -12.61 -11.37
C PHE A 28 2.55 -13.92 -11.79
N LEU A 29 3.31 -15.01 -11.91
CA LEU A 29 2.74 -16.34 -12.20
C LEU A 29 1.79 -16.79 -11.09
N ILE A 30 2.17 -16.58 -9.82
CA ILE A 30 1.29 -16.83 -8.68
C ILE A 30 0.04 -15.93 -8.76
N TYR A 31 0.22 -14.64 -9.06
CA TYR A 31 -0.88 -13.69 -9.22
C TYR A 31 -1.90 -14.14 -10.27
N CYS A 32 -1.42 -14.58 -11.44
CA CYS A 32 -2.25 -15.14 -12.51
C CYS A 32 -2.91 -16.44 -12.08
N TYR A 33 -2.22 -17.33 -11.37
CA TYR A 33 -2.80 -18.56 -10.85
C TYR A 33 -4.03 -18.25 -9.96
N PHE A 34 -3.91 -17.31 -9.04
CA PHE A 34 -5.06 -16.90 -8.23
C PHE A 34 -6.18 -16.26 -9.06
N ALA A 35 -5.83 -15.43 -10.04
CA ALA A 35 -6.80 -14.73 -10.88
C ALA A 35 -7.66 -15.68 -11.71
N PHE A 36 -7.07 -16.73 -12.29
CA PHE A 36 -7.74 -17.59 -13.27
C PHE A 36 -8.20 -18.95 -12.71
N PHE A 37 -7.61 -19.43 -11.62
CA PHE A 37 -7.87 -20.79 -11.13
C PHE A 37 -8.35 -20.88 -9.68
N VAL A 38 -8.06 -19.88 -8.83
CA VAL A 38 -8.40 -19.95 -7.40
C VAL A 38 -9.61 -19.08 -7.05
N LEU A 39 -9.67 -17.85 -7.57
CA LEU A 39 -10.84 -16.98 -7.43
C LEU A 39 -11.85 -17.33 -8.51
N SER A 40 -13.13 -17.44 -8.13
CA SER A 40 -14.21 -17.85 -9.03
C SER A 40 -15.33 -16.84 -9.00
N ASN A 41 -15.83 -16.43 -10.16
CA ASN A 41 -16.99 -15.53 -10.25
C ASN A 41 -18.32 -16.20 -9.86
N GLU A 42 -18.31 -17.50 -9.55
CA GLU A 42 -19.47 -18.23 -9.02
C GLU A 42 -19.80 -17.83 -7.58
N PHE A 43 -18.80 -17.37 -6.82
CA PHE A 43 -18.95 -16.95 -5.44
C PHE A 43 -18.72 -15.44 -5.29
N THR A 44 -19.27 -14.86 -4.23
CA THR A 44 -19.00 -13.47 -3.91
C THR A 44 -17.59 -13.29 -3.34
N LEU A 45 -17.03 -12.08 -3.48
CA LEU A 45 -15.72 -11.77 -2.89
C LEU A 45 -15.71 -11.94 -1.36
N ALA A 46 -16.84 -11.70 -0.70
CA ALA A 46 -16.97 -11.86 0.74
C ALA A 46 -16.78 -13.32 1.18
N GLU A 47 -17.35 -14.27 0.42
CA GLU A 47 -17.19 -15.71 0.68
C GLU A 47 -15.74 -16.17 0.45
N GLN A 48 -15.06 -15.56 -0.52
CA GLN A 48 -13.68 -15.87 -0.87
C GLN A 48 -12.64 -14.94 -0.23
N TRP A 49 -13.03 -14.17 0.80
CA TRP A 49 -12.18 -13.11 1.36
C TRP A 49 -10.81 -13.62 1.81
N ASN A 50 -10.77 -14.77 2.49
CA ASN A 50 -9.54 -15.38 2.99
C ASN A 50 -8.57 -15.79 1.86
N ILE A 51 -9.11 -16.21 0.71
CA ILE A 51 -8.32 -16.51 -0.49
C ILE A 51 -7.78 -15.20 -1.08
N TYR A 52 -8.64 -14.19 -1.19
CA TYR A 52 -8.27 -12.89 -1.75
C TYR A 52 -7.17 -12.20 -0.95
N ILE A 53 -7.26 -12.15 0.38
CA ILE A 53 -6.26 -11.48 1.23
C ILE A 53 -4.98 -12.28 1.43
N ASN A 54 -4.87 -13.48 0.84
CA ASN A 54 -3.68 -14.31 0.96
C ASN A 54 -2.43 -13.51 0.53
N PRO A 55 -1.37 -13.43 1.35
CA PRO A 55 -0.18 -12.66 1.03
C PRO A 55 0.50 -13.06 -0.29
N LEU A 56 0.44 -14.35 -0.68
CA LEU A 56 0.98 -14.79 -1.96
C LEU A 56 0.20 -14.18 -3.13
N ASN A 57 -1.13 -14.11 -3.00
CA ASN A 57 -2.01 -13.49 -3.98
C ASN A 57 -1.74 -11.99 -4.17
N GLN A 58 -1.28 -11.31 -3.12
CA GLN A 58 -1.03 -9.87 -3.10
C GLN A 58 0.46 -9.52 -3.34
N SER A 59 1.33 -10.53 -3.40
CA SER A 59 2.78 -10.34 -3.47
C SER A 59 3.26 -9.65 -4.73
N PHE A 60 2.63 -9.94 -5.87
CA PHE A 60 2.95 -9.28 -7.14
C PHE A 60 2.68 -7.77 -7.06
N LEU A 61 1.52 -7.34 -6.55
CA LEU A 61 1.19 -5.92 -6.44
C LEU A 61 2.19 -5.17 -5.56
N PHE A 62 2.61 -5.79 -4.46
CA PHE A 62 3.65 -5.26 -3.59
C PHE A 62 5.01 -5.17 -4.32
N ALA A 63 5.41 -6.24 -5.02
CA ALA A 63 6.64 -6.28 -5.80
C ALA A 63 6.64 -5.26 -6.95
N SER A 64 5.50 -5.03 -7.61
CA SER A 64 5.33 -4.00 -8.64
C SER A 64 5.57 -2.60 -8.09
N GLY A 65 5.12 -2.30 -6.87
CA GLY A 65 5.41 -1.03 -6.20
C GLY A 65 6.92 -0.80 -6.01
N ILE A 66 7.65 -1.84 -5.57
CA ILE A 66 9.12 -1.81 -5.46
C ILE A 66 9.74 -1.65 -6.85
N ALA A 67 9.24 -2.36 -7.85
CA ALA A 67 9.74 -2.30 -9.21
C ALA A 67 9.62 -0.88 -9.80
N ILE A 68 8.51 -0.17 -9.57
CA ILE A 68 8.34 1.22 -10.02
C ILE A 68 9.43 2.12 -9.43
N GLY A 69 9.69 2.00 -8.12
CA GLY A 69 10.75 2.77 -7.45
C GLY A 69 12.14 2.45 -7.98
N TRP A 70 12.44 1.15 -8.12
CA TRP A 70 13.69 0.67 -8.71
C TRP A 70 13.89 1.16 -10.15
N PHE A 71 12.86 1.09 -10.99
CA PHE A 71 12.91 1.58 -12.36
C PHE A 71 13.16 3.09 -12.42
N ARG A 72 12.53 3.88 -11.54
CA ARG A 72 12.77 5.33 -11.47
C ARG A 72 14.23 5.65 -11.18
N ASP A 73 14.82 4.98 -10.19
CA ASP A 73 16.17 5.27 -9.74
C ASP A 73 17.25 4.76 -10.73
N ASN A 74 16.91 3.75 -11.55
CA ASN A 74 17.82 3.14 -12.54
C ASN A 74 17.61 3.60 -13.99
N SER A 75 16.58 4.40 -14.29
CA SER A 75 16.25 4.86 -15.65
C SER A 75 16.45 6.36 -15.82
N ARG A 76 16.53 6.82 -17.08
CA ARG A 76 16.46 8.26 -17.36
C ARG A 76 15.09 8.80 -16.95
N ASN A 77 15.06 10.05 -16.50
CA ASN A 77 13.82 10.73 -16.16
C ASN A 77 12.85 10.68 -17.36
N PRO A 78 11.63 10.16 -17.19
CA PRO A 78 10.65 10.11 -18.26
C PRO A 78 10.19 11.52 -18.64
N SER A 79 9.71 11.68 -19.88
CA SER A 79 9.09 12.92 -20.31
C SER A 79 7.84 13.20 -19.46
N GLN A 80 7.69 14.43 -18.97
CA GLN A 80 6.54 14.79 -18.13
C GLN A 80 5.22 14.63 -18.88
N VAL A 81 5.19 14.94 -20.18
CA VAL A 81 4.03 14.67 -21.04
C VAL A 81 3.67 13.19 -21.05
N GLY A 82 4.65 12.29 -21.19
CA GLY A 82 4.42 10.85 -21.16
C GLY A 82 3.87 10.37 -19.82
N VAL A 83 4.42 10.87 -18.70
CA VAL A 83 3.95 10.59 -17.34
C VAL A 83 2.48 10.99 -17.15
N TRP A 84 2.10 12.19 -17.59
CA TRP A 84 0.72 12.66 -17.54
C TRP A 84 -0.22 11.88 -18.44
N VAL A 85 0.21 11.54 -19.66
CA VAL A 85 -0.57 10.71 -20.60
C VAL A 85 -0.82 9.33 -20.02
N ILE A 86 0.19 8.67 -19.46
CA ILE A 86 0.04 7.35 -18.80
C ILE A 86 -0.97 7.45 -17.65
N GLY A 87 -0.86 8.49 -16.81
CA GLY A 87 -1.80 8.71 -15.70
C GLY A 87 -3.24 8.93 -16.18
N ALA A 88 -3.43 9.84 -17.14
CA ALA A 88 -4.74 10.14 -17.70
C ALA A 88 -5.38 8.92 -18.37
N VAL A 89 -4.63 8.19 -19.19
CA VAL A 89 -5.10 6.96 -19.86
C VAL A 89 -5.47 5.90 -18.83
N SER A 90 -4.64 5.68 -17.81
CA SER A 90 -4.92 4.71 -16.75
C SER A 90 -6.17 5.08 -15.94
N LEU A 91 -6.37 6.37 -15.62
CA LEU A 91 -7.58 6.87 -14.97
C LEU A 91 -8.81 6.66 -15.85
N LEU A 92 -8.75 7.04 -17.12
CA LEU A 92 -9.86 6.88 -18.06
C LEU A 92 -10.27 5.41 -18.17
N PHE A 93 -9.31 4.49 -18.31
CA PHE A 93 -9.63 3.08 -18.33
C PHE A 93 -10.20 2.59 -16.99
N MET A 94 -9.68 3.03 -15.84
CA MET A 94 -10.30 2.67 -14.56
C MET A 94 -11.75 3.16 -14.40
N MET A 95 -12.07 4.34 -14.95
CA MET A 95 -13.41 4.92 -14.83
C MET A 95 -14.43 4.31 -15.81
N PHE A 96 -13.99 3.95 -17.02
CA PHE A 96 -14.90 3.54 -18.10
C PHE A 96 -14.82 2.06 -18.46
N TYR A 97 -13.85 1.30 -17.94
CA TYR A 97 -13.77 -0.13 -18.19
C TYR A 97 -14.98 -0.85 -17.56
N PRO A 98 -15.73 -1.66 -18.34
CA PRO A 98 -16.99 -2.24 -17.89
C PRO A 98 -16.76 -3.41 -16.93
N ALA A 99 -16.63 -3.10 -15.65
CA ALA A 99 -16.71 -4.08 -14.56
C ALA A 99 -17.94 -3.78 -13.71
N SER A 100 -18.99 -4.57 -13.90
CA SER A 100 -20.26 -4.44 -13.19
C SER A 100 -20.56 -5.69 -12.36
N GLY A 101 -21.53 -5.59 -11.44
CA GLY A 101 -21.94 -6.69 -10.58
C GLY A 101 -21.11 -6.80 -9.30
N ASN A 102 -20.81 -8.03 -8.87
CA ASN A 102 -20.09 -8.28 -7.62
C ASN A 102 -18.60 -7.90 -7.73
N GLN A 103 -17.99 -7.49 -6.62
CA GLN A 103 -16.59 -7.10 -6.52
C GLN A 103 -15.61 -8.19 -6.98
N ILE A 104 -16.02 -9.46 -6.94
CA ILE A 104 -15.24 -10.60 -7.48
C ILE A 104 -14.83 -10.38 -8.94
N ASN A 105 -15.70 -9.73 -9.74
CA ASN A 105 -15.46 -9.45 -11.15
C ASN A 105 -14.25 -8.53 -11.39
N ILE A 106 -13.81 -7.76 -10.39
CA ILE A 106 -12.63 -6.87 -10.50
C ILE A 106 -11.35 -7.62 -10.16
N VAL A 107 -11.44 -8.67 -9.33
CA VAL A 107 -10.28 -9.36 -8.74
C VAL A 107 -10.06 -10.77 -9.28
N ALA A 108 -10.86 -11.21 -10.26
CA ALA A 108 -10.72 -12.47 -10.97
C ALA A 108 -10.52 -12.26 -12.49
N GLY A 109 -9.98 -13.29 -13.14
CA GLY A 109 -9.80 -13.38 -14.58
C GLY A 109 -9.01 -12.23 -15.21
N ILE A 110 -9.41 -11.87 -16.44
CA ILE A 110 -8.74 -10.82 -17.23
C ILE A 110 -8.90 -9.42 -16.63
N ASN A 111 -10.05 -9.15 -16.01
CA ASN A 111 -10.34 -7.87 -15.37
C ASN A 111 -9.28 -7.54 -14.33
N ARG A 112 -8.89 -8.53 -13.52
CA ARG A 112 -7.83 -8.37 -12.53
C ARG A 112 -6.52 -7.90 -13.17
N ILE A 113 -6.11 -8.51 -14.28
CA ILE A 113 -4.87 -8.16 -14.97
C ILE A 113 -4.95 -6.73 -15.50
N LEU A 114 -6.07 -6.36 -16.13
CA LEU A 114 -6.28 -5.03 -16.68
C LEU A 114 -6.27 -3.95 -15.59
N PHE A 115 -7.05 -4.13 -14.51
CA PHE A 115 -7.04 -3.20 -13.38
C PHE A 115 -5.67 -3.10 -12.71
N THR A 116 -4.89 -4.19 -12.70
CA THR A 116 -3.51 -4.16 -12.20
C THR A 116 -2.60 -3.31 -13.08
N VAL A 117 -2.70 -3.44 -14.41
CA VAL A 117 -1.94 -2.62 -15.36
C VAL A 117 -2.30 -1.15 -15.20
N PHE A 118 -3.60 -0.82 -15.10
CA PHE A 118 -4.03 0.56 -14.88
C PHE A 118 -3.55 1.10 -13.53
N CYS A 119 -3.60 0.29 -12.47
CA CYS A 119 -3.09 0.67 -11.16
C CYS A 119 -1.57 0.93 -11.17
N ILE A 120 -0.79 0.06 -11.82
CA ILE A 120 0.66 0.23 -11.99
C ILE A 120 0.96 1.50 -12.79
N GLY A 121 0.21 1.76 -13.88
CA GLY A 121 0.33 2.99 -14.67
C GLY A 121 0.07 4.25 -13.84
N LEU A 122 -0.96 4.21 -12.99
CA LEU A 122 -1.27 5.30 -12.06
C LEU A 122 -0.17 5.53 -11.02
N CYS A 123 0.31 4.47 -10.38
CA CYS A 123 1.39 4.57 -9.40
C CYS A 123 2.69 5.07 -10.05
N TYR A 124 3.00 4.59 -11.27
CA TYR A 124 4.13 5.08 -12.05
C TYR A 124 4.00 6.56 -12.36
N SER A 125 2.83 7.00 -12.81
CA SER A 125 2.54 8.40 -13.10
C SER A 125 2.71 9.27 -11.85
N ALA A 126 2.08 8.89 -10.73
CA ALA A 126 2.14 9.63 -9.47
C ALA A 126 3.57 9.77 -8.92
N ILE A 127 4.41 8.75 -9.04
CA ILE A 127 5.79 8.76 -8.53
C ILE A 127 6.74 9.60 -9.41
N ASN A 128 6.49 9.68 -10.72
CA ASN A 128 7.35 10.39 -11.69
C ASN A 128 6.83 11.78 -12.07
N CYS A 129 5.64 12.15 -11.60
CA CYS A 129 5.05 13.46 -11.83
C CYS A 129 5.79 14.51 -11.00
N ASN A 130 6.27 15.56 -11.67
CA ASN A 130 6.89 16.69 -11.00
C ASN A 130 5.81 17.68 -10.54
N ILE A 131 5.23 17.44 -9.37
CA ILE A 131 4.23 18.33 -8.75
C ILE A 131 4.96 19.35 -7.86
N GLU A 132 4.58 20.62 -7.96
CA GLU A 132 5.10 21.67 -7.09
C GLU A 132 4.80 21.36 -5.61
N LYS A 133 5.83 21.48 -4.78
CA LYS A 133 5.80 21.08 -3.37
C LYS A 133 4.91 21.97 -2.52
N ASP A 134 4.65 23.21 -2.95
CA ASP A 134 3.93 24.22 -2.17
C ASP A 134 2.42 24.24 -2.39
N LEU A 135 1.91 23.41 -3.30
CA LEU A 135 0.47 23.27 -3.51
C LEU A 135 -0.22 22.76 -2.24
N VAL A 136 -1.35 23.38 -1.89
CA VAL A 136 -2.20 22.97 -0.76
C VAL A 136 -2.57 21.49 -0.87
N LEU A 137 -2.83 21.01 -2.09
CA LEU A 137 -3.09 19.61 -2.37
C LEU A 137 -1.94 18.69 -1.93
N THR A 138 -0.69 19.06 -2.20
CA THR A 138 0.50 18.30 -1.76
C THR A 138 0.56 18.18 -0.23
N LYS A 139 0.21 19.25 0.48
CA LYS A 139 0.16 19.25 1.96
C LYS A 139 -0.96 18.34 2.49
N ILE A 140 -2.14 18.38 1.86
CA ILE A 140 -3.29 17.53 2.22
C ILE A 140 -2.97 16.05 1.95
N LEU A 141 -2.47 15.73 0.75
CA LEU A 141 -2.10 14.36 0.37
C LEU A 141 -1.00 13.81 1.29
N LYS A 142 -0.02 14.65 1.64
CA LYS A 142 1.02 14.27 2.61
C LYS A 142 0.43 13.97 3.98
N PHE A 143 -0.47 14.81 4.50
CA PHE A 143 -1.14 14.56 5.78
C PHE A 143 -1.87 13.21 5.78
N PHE A 144 -2.67 12.93 4.76
CA PHE A 144 -3.38 11.65 4.65
C PHE A 144 -2.41 10.47 4.46
N GLY A 145 -1.31 10.66 3.73
CA GLY A 145 -0.24 9.67 3.61
C GLY A 145 0.43 9.36 4.95
N ASP A 146 0.75 10.38 5.73
CA ASP A 146 1.41 10.25 7.04
C ASP A 146 0.54 9.48 8.03
N ILE A 147 -0.78 9.72 8.08
CA ILE A 147 -1.69 9.01 8.99
C ILE A 147 -2.25 7.70 8.42
N SER A 148 -1.92 7.36 7.17
CA SER A 148 -2.58 6.27 6.42
C SER A 148 -2.51 4.92 7.10
N TYR A 149 -1.38 4.61 7.76
CA TYR A 149 -1.21 3.35 8.48
C TYR A 149 -2.17 3.23 9.66
N SER A 150 -2.19 4.26 10.52
CA SER A 150 -3.12 4.34 11.65
C SER A 150 -4.58 4.33 11.18
N LEU A 151 -4.89 5.07 10.11
CA LEU A 151 -6.22 5.09 9.49
C LEU A 151 -6.65 3.70 9.00
N TYR A 152 -5.76 2.99 8.30
CA TYR A 152 -6.03 1.65 7.80
C TYR A 152 -6.31 0.64 8.94
N LEU A 153 -5.60 0.72 10.07
CA LEU A 153 -5.86 -0.17 11.20
C LEU A 153 -7.17 0.16 11.92
N LEU A 154 -7.49 1.44 12.06
CA LEU A 154 -8.59 1.88 12.90
C LEU A 154 -9.94 1.94 12.18
N HIS A 155 -9.98 2.16 10.87
CA HIS A 155 -11.26 2.42 10.19
C HIS A 155 -12.26 1.27 10.35
N SER A 156 -11.81 0.02 10.22
CA SER A 156 -12.69 -1.16 10.34
C SER A 156 -13.11 -1.36 11.79
N VAL A 157 -12.16 -1.23 12.73
CA VAL A 157 -12.37 -1.38 14.17
C VAL A 157 -13.39 -0.37 14.66
N VAL A 158 -13.12 0.93 14.44
CA VAL A 158 -14.00 2.01 14.88
C VAL A 158 -15.35 1.94 14.19
N GLY A 159 -15.39 1.68 12.89
CA GLY A 159 -16.64 1.55 12.14
C GLY A 159 -17.55 0.44 12.67
N VAL A 160 -17.00 -0.77 12.87
CA VAL A 160 -17.76 -1.92 13.39
C VAL A 160 -18.24 -1.67 14.82
N TYR A 161 -17.36 -1.25 15.73
CA TYR A 161 -17.75 -1.02 17.12
C TYR A 161 -18.73 0.15 17.27
N PHE A 162 -18.58 1.21 16.50
CA PHE A 162 -19.52 2.33 16.52
C PHE A 162 -20.91 1.88 16.05
N LEU A 163 -20.99 1.19 14.91
CA LEU A 163 -22.27 0.76 14.34
C LEU A 163 -22.96 -0.32 15.18
N GLN A 164 -22.21 -1.19 15.86
CA GLN A 164 -22.77 -2.30 16.64
C GLN A 164 -23.02 -1.97 18.11
N LEU A 165 -22.18 -1.15 18.75
CA LEU A 165 -22.26 -0.91 20.20
C LEU A 165 -22.82 0.47 20.56
N VAL A 166 -22.52 1.49 19.73
CA VAL A 166 -22.87 2.88 20.05
C VAL A 166 -24.20 3.24 19.40
N LEU A 167 -24.33 3.03 18.10
CA LEU A 167 -25.50 3.44 17.34
C LEU A 167 -26.82 2.86 17.88
N PRO A 168 -26.93 1.56 18.24
CA PRO A 168 -28.18 1.01 18.75
C PRO A 168 -28.59 1.58 20.12
N LYS A 169 -27.64 2.12 20.90
CA LYS A 169 -27.92 2.76 22.20
C LYS A 169 -28.45 4.18 22.07
N ILE A 170 -28.13 4.85 20.96
CA ILE A 170 -28.58 6.22 20.70
C ILE A 170 -30.01 6.21 20.11
N GLY A 171 -30.36 5.16 19.37
CA GLY A 171 -31.72 4.95 18.87
C GLY A 171 -31.76 4.19 17.55
N GLN A 172 -32.98 3.98 17.04
CA GLN A 172 -33.16 3.43 15.70
C GLN A 172 -33.16 4.57 14.67
N PHE A 173 -32.19 4.54 13.77
CA PHE A 173 -32.03 5.52 12.70
C PHE A 173 -32.47 4.93 11.36
N SER A 174 -33.10 5.77 10.53
CA SER A 174 -33.35 5.44 9.12
C SER A 174 -32.04 5.22 8.36
N PRO A 175 -32.04 4.48 7.23
CA PRO A 175 -30.83 4.26 6.44
C PRO A 175 -30.10 5.55 6.04
N MET A 176 -30.83 6.62 5.68
CA MET A 176 -30.23 7.92 5.37
C MET A 176 -29.61 8.60 6.58
N ALA A 177 -30.26 8.53 7.75
CA ALA A 177 -29.67 9.07 8.98
C ALA A 177 -28.37 8.35 9.35
N LYS A 178 -28.31 7.02 9.17
CA LYS A 178 -27.07 6.25 9.36
C LYS A 178 -25.95 6.71 8.43
N LEU A 179 -26.27 7.01 7.18
CA LEU A 179 -25.32 7.53 6.20
C LEU A 179 -24.74 8.89 6.64
N TYR A 180 -25.60 9.82 7.07
CA TYR A 180 -25.15 11.11 7.59
C TYR A 180 -24.27 10.96 8.83
N ILE A 181 -24.63 10.07 9.76
CA ILE A 181 -23.81 9.79 10.94
C ILE A 181 -22.44 9.23 10.52
N LEU A 182 -22.39 8.32 9.54
CA LEU A 182 -21.14 7.76 9.05
C LEU A 182 -20.21 8.84 8.48
N PHE A 183 -20.72 9.73 7.63
CA PHE A 183 -19.90 10.75 6.97
C PHE A 183 -19.57 11.95 7.85
N LEU A 184 -20.50 12.41 8.70
CA LEU A 184 -20.34 13.63 9.49
C LEU A 184 -19.75 13.38 10.87
N VAL A 185 -19.89 12.16 11.41
CA VAL A 185 -19.43 11.84 12.76
C VAL A 185 -18.33 10.79 12.72
N VAL A 186 -18.61 9.62 12.15
CA VAL A 186 -17.70 8.46 12.24
C VAL A 186 -16.41 8.71 11.46
N LEU A 187 -16.51 9.15 10.21
CA LEU A 187 -15.35 9.36 9.34
C LEU A 187 -14.40 10.45 9.89
N PRO A 188 -14.87 11.65 10.29
CA PRO A 188 -14.01 12.64 10.95
C PRO A 188 -13.41 12.11 12.27
N SER A 189 -14.18 11.35 13.06
CA SER A 189 -13.67 10.75 14.29
C SER A 189 -12.55 9.76 14.02
N ILE A 190 -12.68 8.92 12.99
CA ILE A 190 -11.62 7.97 12.59
C ILE A 190 -10.36 8.73 12.16
N ILE A 191 -10.49 9.77 11.33
CA ILE A 191 -9.36 10.59 10.89
C ILE A 191 -8.67 11.23 12.11
N PHE A 192 -9.45 11.80 13.02
CA PHE A 192 -8.94 12.46 14.21
C PHE A 192 -8.22 11.49 15.15
N ILE A 193 -8.84 10.35 15.48
CA ILE A 193 -8.21 9.31 16.32
C ILE A 193 -6.95 8.78 15.65
N SER A 194 -6.98 8.54 14.33
CA SER A 194 -5.81 8.08 13.57
C SER A 194 -4.66 9.08 13.61
N PHE A 195 -4.96 10.38 13.53
CA PHE A 195 -3.98 11.44 13.71
C PHE A 195 -3.38 11.45 15.13
N LEU A 196 -4.20 11.25 16.17
CA LEU A 196 -3.70 11.15 17.55
C LEU A 196 -2.76 9.95 17.73
N ILE A 197 -3.15 8.77 17.23
CA ILE A 197 -2.30 7.57 17.28
C ILE A 197 -0.99 7.81 16.52
N TYR A 198 -1.07 8.35 15.31
CA TYR A 198 0.12 8.71 14.53
C TYR A 198 1.05 9.65 15.31
N ARG A 199 0.51 10.72 15.89
CA ARG A 199 1.30 11.75 16.57
C ARG A 199 1.90 11.29 17.89
N PHE A 200 1.14 10.57 18.71
CA PHE A 200 1.48 10.24 20.10
C PHE A 200 2.01 8.81 20.29
N ILE A 201 1.78 7.91 19.34
CA ILE A 201 2.25 6.52 19.41
C ILE A 201 3.24 6.26 18.28
N GLU A 202 2.84 6.46 17.02
CA GLU A 202 3.67 6.07 15.88
C GLU A 202 4.99 6.86 15.81
N ILE A 203 4.93 8.20 15.84
CA ILE A 203 6.13 9.04 15.77
C ILE A 203 7.11 8.77 16.92
N PRO A 204 6.70 8.70 18.21
CA PRO A 204 7.62 8.39 19.31
C PRO A 204 8.32 7.03 19.14
N PHE A 205 7.59 5.99 18.76
CA PHE A 205 8.16 4.66 18.58
C PHE A 205 9.12 4.60 17.37
N MET A 206 8.80 5.27 16.27
CA MET A 206 9.72 5.42 15.14
C MET A 206 11.01 6.14 15.54
N LYS A 207 10.92 7.22 16.33
CA LYS A 207 12.09 7.95 16.83
C LYS A 207 12.93 7.08 17.77
N MET A 208 12.30 6.31 18.65
CA MET A 208 12.98 5.36 19.53
C MET A 208 13.72 4.28 18.73
N GLY A 209 13.08 3.69 17.71
CA GLY A 209 13.70 2.71 16.83
C GLY A 209 14.92 3.25 16.09
N LYS A 210 14.86 4.48 15.55
CA LYS A 210 16.00 5.14 14.90
C LYS A 210 17.19 5.33 15.85
N ARG A 211 16.94 5.74 17.09
CA ARG A 211 18.01 5.89 18.10
C ARG A 211 18.71 4.56 18.41
N LEU A 212 17.93 3.49 18.57
CA LEU A 212 18.49 2.16 18.85
C LEU A 212 19.30 1.60 17.67
N ALA A 213 18.88 1.86 16.43
CA ALA A 213 19.60 1.46 15.23
C ALA A 213 20.96 2.17 15.10
N VAL A 214 21.02 3.48 15.36
CA VAL A 214 22.27 4.26 15.35
C VAL A 214 23.24 3.76 16.42
N VAL A 215 22.74 3.55 17.65
CA VAL A 215 23.57 3.02 18.76
C VAL A 215 24.12 1.62 18.46
N ARG A 216 23.41 0.79 17.68
CA ARG A 216 23.90 -0.51 17.20
C ARG A 216 24.91 -0.39 16.06
N GLY A 217 24.70 0.54 15.12
CA GLY A 217 25.61 0.83 14.01
C GLY A 217 27.00 1.25 14.48
N ASP A 218 27.07 2.10 15.52
CA ASP A 218 28.35 2.52 16.14
C ASP A 218 29.03 1.36 16.87
N LYS A 219 28.27 0.44 17.49
CA LYS A 219 28.85 -0.76 18.11
C LYS A 219 29.40 -1.74 17.09
N THR A 220 28.78 -1.91 15.92
CA THR A 220 29.34 -2.74 14.84
C THR A 220 30.50 -2.07 14.09
N ALA A 221 30.53 -0.74 14.01
CA ALA A 221 31.69 0.01 13.50
C ALA A 221 32.91 -0.10 14.44
N GLY A 222 32.70 -0.15 15.76
CA GLY A 222 33.74 -0.41 16.75
C GLY A 222 34.35 -1.82 16.68
N VAL A 223 33.60 -2.82 16.21
CA VAL A 223 34.12 -4.19 16.01
C VAL A 223 34.92 -4.30 14.71
N TYR A 224 34.56 -3.57 13.65
CA TYR A 224 35.34 -3.55 12.40
C TYR A 224 36.72 -2.88 12.54
N ASN A 225 36.88 -1.92 13.46
CA ASN A 225 38.17 -1.30 13.74
C ASN A 225 39.09 -2.12 14.67
N LEU A 226 38.56 -3.12 15.39
CA LEU A 226 39.38 -4.02 16.21
C LEU A 226 39.90 -5.24 15.44
N GLY A 227 39.29 -5.57 14.29
CA GLY A 227 39.80 -6.61 13.38
C GLY A 227 41.03 -6.18 12.57
N LYS A 228 41.13 -4.90 12.19
CA LYS A 228 42.27 -4.37 11.42
C LYS A 228 43.54 -4.07 12.24
N LEU A 229 43.44 -4.05 13.56
CA LEU A 229 44.60 -3.87 14.45
C LEU A 229 45.23 -5.21 14.90
N ARG A 230 44.68 -6.35 14.46
CA ARG A 230 45.16 -7.68 14.86
C ARG A 230 45.88 -8.45 13.75
N ASP A 231 45.76 -8.01 12.49
CA ASP A 231 46.42 -8.61 11.32
C ASP A 231 47.61 -7.76 10.80
N GLY A 232 48.17 -6.92 11.68
CA GLY A 232 49.31 -6.05 11.41
C GLY A 232 50.53 -6.41 12.25
N TYR A 233 50.99 -7.67 12.14
CA TYR A 233 52.34 -8.11 12.46
C TYR A 233 52.76 -9.20 11.48
#